data_AF-A0AAD9M515-F1
#
_entry.id   AF-A0AAD9M515-F1
#
_cell.length_a   1.000
_cell.length_b   1.000
_cell.length_c   1.000
_cell.angle_alpha   90.00
_cell.angle_beta   90.00
_cell.angle_gamma   90.00
#
_symmetry.space_group_name_H-M   'P 1'
#
loop_
_entity.id
_entity.type
_entity.pdbx_description
1 polymer ?
#
loop_
_entity_poly.entity_id
_entity_poly.type
_entity_poly.pdbx_seq_one_letter_code
_entity_poly.pdbx_strand_id
1 'polypeptide(L)'
;MARIVARTPLVSPVELGFGQDIWMLSPEQITRILFIFFVEEITYAIIISATKASVILFYLRIFPEPWFRTACRVILFVSGIFGLWHIFQILFVCWPMDYNWKYWDSIHKGTLFSFINAGINIALDLSLCVLPVTQL
;
A
#
# COMPACT_ATOMS: atom_id res chain seq x y z
N MET A 1 11.53 -15.26 3.54
CA MET A 1 11.35 -13.80 3.38
C MET A 1 11.95 -12.96 4.51
N ALA A 2 12.03 -13.43 5.77
CA ALA A 2 12.67 -12.70 6.88
C ALA A 2 14.20 -12.49 6.76
N ARG A 3 14.87 -13.16 5.80
CA ARG A 3 16.34 -13.14 5.67
C ARG A 3 16.89 -12.04 4.75
N ILE A 4 16.04 -11.36 3.99
CA ILE A 4 16.49 -10.30 3.07
C ILE A 4 16.56 -8.94 3.79
N VAL A 5 15.73 -8.72 4.81
CA VAL A 5 15.74 -7.47 5.63
C VAL A 5 16.95 -7.40 6.56
N ALA A 6 17.47 -8.54 7.02
CA ALA A 6 18.55 -8.62 8.02
C ALA A 6 19.98 -8.29 7.50
N ARG A 7 20.16 -7.92 6.22
CA ARG A 7 21.49 -7.63 5.62
C ARG A 7 21.83 -6.16 5.45
N THR A 8 20.92 -5.23 5.75
CA THR A 8 21.32 -3.83 5.93
C THR A 8 21.79 -3.65 7.38
N PRO A 9 22.87 -2.89 7.66
CA PRO A 9 23.33 -2.68 9.03
C PRO A 9 22.19 -2.02 9.81
N LEU A 10 21.56 -2.80 10.68
CA LEU A 10 20.33 -2.48 11.40
C LEU A 10 20.60 -1.40 12.44
N VAL A 11 20.61 -0.15 11.99
CA VAL A 11 20.23 0.96 12.84
C VAL A 11 18.71 0.95 12.83
N SER A 12 18.10 0.75 13.99
CA SER A 12 16.63 0.71 14.07
C SER A 12 16.05 2.05 13.58
N PRO A 13 14.85 2.09 12.96
CA PRO A 13 14.24 3.37 12.55
C PRO A 13 14.19 4.37 13.70
N VAL A 14 13.94 3.87 14.92
CA VAL A 14 13.94 4.66 16.16
C VAL A 14 15.30 5.33 16.42
N GLU A 15 16.42 4.61 16.21
CA GLU A 15 17.77 5.17 16.32
C GLU A 15 18.11 6.15 15.18
N LEU A 16 17.41 6.08 14.05
CA LEU A 16 17.49 7.11 13.01
C LEU A 16 16.69 8.38 13.35
N GLY A 17 15.93 8.39 14.45
CA GLY A 17 15.09 9.51 14.86
C GLY A 17 13.63 9.43 14.38
N PHE A 18 13.17 8.23 14.01
CA PHE A 18 11.76 7.99 13.68
C PHE A 18 10.86 8.33 14.87
N GLY A 19 9.91 9.25 14.67
CA GLY A 19 9.03 9.78 15.72
C GLY A 19 9.49 11.11 16.33
N GLN A 20 10.64 11.65 15.92
CA GLN A 20 11.07 13.02 16.23
C GLN A 20 10.62 13.98 15.12
N ASP A 21 10.50 15.27 15.46
CA ASP A 21 10.18 16.29 14.46
C ASP A 21 11.29 16.37 13.40
N ILE A 22 10.89 16.51 12.13
CA ILE A 22 11.83 16.49 10.98
C ILE A 22 12.97 17.51 11.10
N TRP A 23 12.72 18.64 11.78
CA TRP A 23 13.70 19.71 12.02
C TRP A 23 14.83 19.33 12.99
N MET A 24 14.66 18.25 13.75
CA MET A 24 15.66 17.75 14.70
C MET A 24 16.62 16.73 14.06
N LEU A 25 16.40 16.35 12.81
CA LEU A 25 17.11 15.27 12.12
C LEU A 25 18.12 15.82 11.11
N SER A 26 19.24 15.11 10.94
CA SER A 26 20.18 15.42 9.86
C SER A 26 19.58 15.08 8.49
N PRO A 27 19.98 15.79 7.41
CA PRO A 27 19.55 15.47 6.05
C PRO A 27 19.80 14.01 5.64
N GLU A 28 20.88 13.37 6.12
CA GLU A 28 21.12 11.95 5.86
C GLU A 28 20.11 11.05 6.59
N GLN A 29 19.77 11.38 7.85
CA GLN A 29 18.76 10.63 8.62
C GLN A 29 17.39 10.70 7.93
N ILE A 30 16.98 11.90 7.49
CA ILE A 30 15.73 12.12 6.77
C ILE A 30 15.66 11.26 5.51
N THR A 31 16.70 11.33 4.67
CA THR A 31 16.76 10.58 3.40
C THR A 31 16.67 9.07 3.63
N ARG A 32 17.31 8.57 4.69
CA ARG A 32 17.38 7.14 5.02
C ARG A 32 16.06 6.63 5.62
N ILE A 33 15.38 7.45 6.43
CA ILE A 33 14.01 7.19 6.90
C ILE A 33 13.03 7.14 5.74
N LEU A 34 13.07 8.12 4.84
CA LEU A 34 12.19 8.17 3.67
C LEU A 34 12.38 6.97 2.73
N PHE A 35 13.61 6.48 2.59
CA PHE A 35 13.88 5.26 1.84
C PHE A 35 13.25 4.02 2.50
N ILE A 36 13.29 3.91 3.83
CA ILE A 36 12.63 2.82 4.57
C ILE A 36 11.11 2.89 4.35
N PHE A 37 10.52 4.08 4.47
CA PHE A 37 9.09 4.29 4.20
C PHE A 37 8.70 3.87 2.78
N PHE A 38 9.51 4.24 1.77
CA PHE A 38 9.24 3.85 0.40
C PHE A 38 9.17 2.31 0.21
N VAL A 39 10.08 1.57 0.83
CA VAL A 39 10.06 0.09 0.81
C VAL A 39 8.85 -0.46 1.57
N GLU A 40 8.51 0.16 2.70
CA GLU A 40 7.34 -0.20 3.49
C GLU A 40 6.04 0.01 2.72
N GLU A 41 5.87 1.12 2.00
CA GLU A 41 4.68 1.41 1.19
C GLU A 41 4.42 0.34 0.12
N ILE A 42 5.47 -0.08 -0.60
CA ILE A 42 5.37 -1.15 -1.60
C ILE A 42 4.95 -2.46 -0.93
N THR A 43 5.58 -2.79 0.21
CA THR A 43 5.28 -4.00 0.97
C THR A 43 3.83 -4.00 1.47
N TYR A 44 3.37 -2.86 1.98
CA TYR A 44 2.02 -2.65 2.46
C TYR A 44 0.98 -2.82 1.34
N ALA A 45 1.23 -2.25 0.15
CA ALA A 45 0.33 -2.40 -1.00
C ALA A 45 0.15 -3.87 -1.43
N ILE A 46 1.22 -4.66 -1.37
CA ILE A 46 1.18 -6.10 -1.65
C ILE A 46 0.35 -6.84 -0.59
N ILE A 47 0.59 -6.55 0.70
CA ILE A 47 -0.10 -7.20 1.82
C ILE A 47 -1.61 -6.92 1.76
N ILE A 48 -2.02 -5.67 1.53
CA ILE A 48 -3.43 -5.31 1.38
C ILE A 48 -4.07 -6.08 0.23
N SER A 49 -3.44 -6.08 -0.94
CA SER A 49 -3.98 -6.72 -2.13
C SER A 49 -4.15 -8.23 -1.94
N ALA A 50 -3.15 -8.87 -1.31
CA ALA A 50 -3.21 -10.29 -0.97
C ALA A 50 -4.29 -10.61 0.08
N THR A 51 -4.47 -9.74 1.07
CA THR A 51 -5.49 -9.89 2.12
C THR A 51 -6.89 -9.81 1.51
N LYS A 52 -7.17 -8.81 0.67
CA LYS A 52 -8.45 -8.69 -0.07
C LYS A 52 -8.72 -9.94 -0.90
N ALA A 53 -7.72 -10.42 -1.65
CA ALA A 53 -7.86 -11.64 -2.44
C ALA A 53 -8.16 -12.89 -1.58
N SER A 54 -7.50 -13.03 -0.43
CA SER A 54 -7.75 -14.15 0.50
C SER A 54 -9.19 -14.16 1.01
N VAL A 55 -9.72 -13.00 1.41
CA VAL A 55 -11.11 -12.87 1.88
C VAL A 55 -12.11 -13.22 0.77
N ILE A 56 -11.89 -12.75 -0.46
CA ILE A 56 -12.80 -13.05 -1.58
C ILE A 56 -12.77 -14.54 -1.95
N LEU A 57 -11.59 -15.16 -1.95
CA LEU A 57 -11.46 -16.60 -2.19
C LEU A 57 -12.18 -17.41 -1.10
N PHE A 58 -12.13 -16.94 0.14
CA PHE A 58 -12.90 -17.53 1.25
C PHE A 58 -14.41 -17.38 1.03
N TYR A 59 -14.90 -16.22 0.59
CA TYR A 59 -16.31 -16.02 0.23
C TYR A 59 -16.77 -16.94 -0.89
N LEU A 60 -15.95 -17.12 -1.93
CA LEU A 60 -16.22 -18.04 -3.04
C LEU A 60 -16.30 -19.51 -2.62
N ARG A 61 -15.68 -19.87 -1.49
CA ARG A 61 -15.70 -21.22 -0.94
C ARG A 61 -16.94 -21.48 -0.07
N ILE A 62 -17.42 -20.47 0.64
CA ILE A 62 -18.55 -20.60 1.58
C ILE A 62 -19.89 -20.49 0.86
N PHE A 63 -20.06 -19.48 0.02
CA PHE A 63 -21.36 -19.17 -0.57
C PHE A 63 -21.48 -19.76 -1.98
N PRO A 64 -22.41 -20.73 -2.20
CA PRO A 64 -22.58 -21.37 -3.51
C PRO A 64 -23.38 -20.52 -4.52
N GLU A 65 -24.04 -19.45 -4.05
CA GLU A 65 -24.98 -18.63 -4.81
C GLU A 65 -24.35 -18.03 -6.10
N PRO A 66 -24.89 -18.31 -7.30
CA PRO A 66 -24.28 -17.94 -8.58
C PRO A 66 -24.08 -16.43 -8.79
N TRP A 67 -25.03 -15.59 -8.36
CA TRP A 67 -24.89 -14.13 -8.49
C TRP A 67 -23.78 -13.61 -7.57
N PHE A 68 -23.71 -14.13 -6.35
CA PHE A 68 -22.69 -13.77 -5.36
C PHE A 68 -21.29 -14.18 -5.82
N ARG A 69 -21.16 -15.36 -6.41
CA ARG A 69 -19.89 -15.84 -6.98
C ARG A 69 -19.43 -14.99 -8.17
N THR A 70 -20.36 -14.50 -8.97
CA THR A 70 -20.05 -13.58 -10.06
C THR A 70 -19.56 -12.24 -9.51
N ALA A 71 -20.26 -11.67 -8.52
CA ALA A 71 -19.84 -10.44 -7.87
C ALA A 71 -18.45 -10.56 -7.22
N CYS A 72 -18.18 -11.64 -6.49
CA CYS A 72 -16.87 -11.93 -5.90
C CYS A 72 -15.76 -11.96 -6.96
N ARG A 73 -15.97 -12.63 -8.10
CA ARG A 73 -14.97 -12.71 -9.18
C ARG A 73 -14.70 -11.33 -9.80
N VAL A 74 -15.73 -10.51 -9.98
CA VAL A 74 -15.58 -9.14 -10.47
C VAL A 74 -14.77 -8.30 -9.48
N ILE A 75 -15.11 -8.35 -8.19
CA ILE A 75 -14.37 -7.60 -7.15
C ILE A 75 -12.92 -8.08 -7.05
N LEU A 76 -12.67 -9.39 -7.19
CA LEU A 76 -11.32 -9.95 -7.19
C LEU A 76 -10.49 -9.38 -8.36
N PHE A 77 -11.08 -9.34 -9.56
CA PHE A 77 -10.41 -8.81 -10.74
C PHE A 77 -10.13 -7.31 -10.62
N VAL A 78 -11.12 -6.53 -10.19
CA VAL A 78 -10.98 -5.08 -9.98
C VAL A 78 -9.92 -4.79 -8.91
N SER A 79 -9.96 -5.51 -7.78
CA SER A 79 -8.97 -5.36 -6.71
C SER A 79 -7.57 -5.73 -7.17
N GLY A 80 -7.42 -6.74 -8.03
CA GLY A 80 -6.13 -7.15 -8.58
C GLY A 80 -5.52 -6.08 -9.50
N ILE A 81 -6.32 -5.54 -10.43
CA ILE A 81 -5.89 -4.44 -11.32
C ILE A 81 -5.52 -3.21 -10.50
N PHE A 82 -6.35 -2.85 -9.54
CA PHE A 82 -6.12 -1.68 -8.70
C PHE A 82 -4.87 -1.83 -7.82
N GLY A 83 -4.63 -3.02 -7.27
CA GLY A 83 -3.40 -3.33 -6.52
C GLY A 83 -2.14 -3.18 -7.38
N LEU A 84 -2.16 -3.70 -8.62
CA LEU A 84 -1.06 -3.52 -9.58
C LEU A 84 -0.83 -2.05 -9.93
N TRP A 85 -1.92 -1.33 -10.23
CA TRP A 85 -1.88 0.11 -10.52
C TRP A 85 -1.27 0.89 -9.34
N HIS A 86 -1.65 0.58 -8.11
CA HIS A 86 -1.13 1.24 -6.92
C HIS A 86 0.38 1.03 -6.75
N ILE A 87 0.87 -0.19 -6.99
CA ILE A 87 2.32 -0.48 -6.97
C ILE A 87 3.04 0.34 -8.03
N PHE A 88 2.52 0.39 -9.26
CA PHE A 88 3.10 1.22 -10.32
C PHE A 88 3.08 2.70 -9.98
N GLN A 89 2.00 3.18 -9.35
CA GLN A 89 1.90 4.56 -8.93
C GLN A 89 2.99 4.89 -7.89
N ILE A 90 3.19 4.06 -6.87
CA ILE A 90 4.26 4.26 -5.88
C ILE A 90 5.64 4.32 -6.57
N LEU A 91 5.90 3.42 -7.52
CA LEU A 91 7.16 3.38 -8.26
C LEU A 91 7.39 4.60 -9.16
N PHE A 92 6.33 5.17 -9.74
CA PHE A 92 6.40 6.22 -10.75
C PHE A 92 5.83 7.57 -10.30
N VAL A 93 5.60 7.78 -9.00
CA VAL A 93 5.09 9.05 -8.44
C VAL A 93 6.01 10.23 -8.76
N CYS A 94 7.33 10.01 -8.73
CA CYS A 94 8.34 10.98 -9.14
C CYS A 94 9.29 10.34 -10.16
N TRP A 95 9.55 11.05 -11.26
CA TRP A 95 10.56 10.65 -12.24
C TRP A 95 11.73 11.64 -12.20
N PRO A 96 12.98 11.21 -11.96
CA PRO A 96 13.46 9.84 -11.70
C PRO A 96 13.14 9.30 -10.29
N MET A 97 13.12 7.98 -10.14
CA MET A 97 12.76 7.22 -8.93
C MET A 97 13.49 7.70 -7.66
N ASP A 98 14.74 8.16 -7.82
CA ASP A 98 15.58 8.62 -6.72
C ASP A 98 15.04 9.86 -5.99
N TYR A 99 14.06 10.56 -6.57
CA TYR A 99 13.40 11.70 -5.95
C TYR A 99 12.34 11.31 -4.92
N ASN A 100 11.81 10.08 -4.92
CA ASN A 100 10.77 9.68 -3.96
C ASN A 100 11.24 9.82 -2.50
N TRP A 101 12.50 9.51 -2.20
CA TRP A 101 13.07 9.62 -0.85
C TRP A 101 13.94 10.88 -0.61
N LYS A 102 14.03 11.77 -1.61
CA LYS A 102 14.71 13.09 -1.51
C LYS A 102 13.72 14.26 -1.54
N TYR A 103 12.43 13.98 -1.50
CA TYR A 103 11.34 14.93 -1.70
C TYR A 103 11.20 16.01 -0.61
N TRP A 104 11.91 15.88 0.52
CA TRP A 104 11.83 16.81 1.65
C TRP A 104 12.32 18.24 1.33
N ASP A 105 12.98 18.47 0.19
CA ASP A 105 13.51 19.77 -0.25
C ASP A 105 12.42 20.77 -0.74
N SER A 106 11.12 20.51 -0.52
CA SER A 106 10.02 21.47 -0.80
C SER A 106 9.83 21.93 -2.27
N ILE A 107 10.69 21.50 -3.19
CA ILE A 107 10.72 21.96 -4.60
C ILE A 107 9.64 21.26 -5.46
N HIS A 108 9.07 20.17 -4.98
CA HIS A 108 8.15 19.34 -5.76
C HIS A 108 6.75 19.38 -5.13
N LYS A 109 5.70 19.57 -5.95
CA LYS A 109 4.30 19.65 -5.52
C LYS A 109 3.65 18.27 -5.54
N GLY A 110 3.05 17.86 -4.42
CA GLY A 110 2.42 16.56 -4.29
C GLY A 110 1.13 16.52 -5.09
N THR A 111 1.03 15.59 -6.03
CA THR A 111 -0.14 15.50 -6.91
C THR A 111 -1.30 14.86 -6.16
N LEU A 112 -2.52 15.40 -6.31
CA LEU A 112 -3.77 15.01 -5.61
C LEU A 112 -4.19 13.52 -5.78
N PHE A 113 -3.46 12.75 -6.59
CA PHE A 113 -3.77 11.36 -6.92
C PHE A 113 -3.78 10.42 -5.70
N SER A 114 -2.99 10.71 -4.67
CA SER A 114 -2.93 9.86 -3.47
C SER A 114 -4.26 9.82 -2.70
N PHE A 115 -5.00 10.94 -2.64
CA PHE A 115 -6.31 10.98 -1.96
C PHE A 115 -7.37 10.17 -2.71
N ILE A 116 -7.34 10.20 -4.03
CA ILE A 116 -8.29 9.43 -4.86
C ILE A 116 -8.02 7.93 -4.72
N ASN A 117 -6.74 7.52 -4.74
CA ASN A 117 -6.36 6.13 -4.54
C ASN A 117 -6.75 5.61 -3.15
N ALA A 118 -6.60 6.43 -2.11
CA ALA A 118 -7.09 6.10 -0.77
C ALA A 118 -8.61 5.87 -0.75
N GLY A 119 -9.38 6.77 -1.39
CA GLY A 119 -10.83 6.64 -1.48
C GLY A 119 -11.28 5.35 -2.19
N ILE A 120 -10.63 4.99 -3.30
CA ILE A 120 -10.96 3.76 -4.04
C ILE A 120 -10.63 2.51 -3.21
N ASN A 121 -9.49 2.49 -2.51
CA ASN A 121 -9.13 1.38 -1.62
C ASN A 121 -10.19 1.15 -0.54
N ILE A 122 -10.64 2.24 0.11
CA ILE A 122 -11.68 2.20 1.14
C ILE A 122 -13.00 1.72 0.56
N ALA A 123 -13.39 2.20 -0.62
CA ALA A 123 -14.63 1.76 -1.28
C ALA A 123 -14.60 0.25 -1.59
N LEU A 124 -13.46 -0.29 -2.03
CA LEU A 124 -13.28 -1.73 -2.21
C LEU A 124 -13.40 -2.49 -0.89
N ASP A 125 -12.84 -1.98 0.21
CA ASP A 125 -13.01 -2.60 1.54
C ASP A 125 -14.46 -2.61 2.00
N LEU A 126 -15.17 -1.49 1.84
CA LEU A 126 -16.60 -1.42 2.17
C LEU A 126 -17.42 -2.39 1.33
N SER A 127 -17.10 -2.54 0.04
CA SER A 127 -17.76 -3.53 -0.82
C SER A 127 -17.60 -4.95 -0.29
N LEU A 128 -16.42 -5.30 0.24
CA LEU A 128 -16.16 -6.61 0.83
C LEU A 128 -16.91 -6.81 2.15
N CYS A 129 -17.07 -5.74 2.95
CA CYS A 129 -17.84 -5.79 4.19
C CYS A 129 -19.35 -5.93 3.94
N VAL A 130 -19.89 -5.27 2.92
CA VAL A 130 -21.32 -5.27 2.61
C VAL A 130 -21.75 -6.57 1.91
N LEU A 131 -20.90 -7.14 1.05
CA LEU A 131 -21.20 -8.35 0.29
C LEU A 131 -21.76 -9.50 1.16
N PRO A 132 -21.14 -9.94 2.27
CA PRO A 132 -21.66 -11.04 3.08
C PRO A 132 -22.96 -10.69 3.81
N VAL A 133 -23.23 -9.40 4.09
CA VAL A 133 -24.48 -8.98 4.77
C VAL A 133 -25.70 -9.22 3.88
N THR A 134 -25.53 -9.22 2.55
CA THR A 134 -26.61 -9.54 1.61
C THR A 134 -27.01 -11.02 1.57
N GLN A 135 -26.24 -11.89 2.23
CA GLN A 135 -26.48 -13.33 2.32
C GLN A 135 -27.06 -13.76 3.68
N LEU A 136 -27.30 -12.81 4.60
CA LEU A 136 -28.06 -13.02 5.84
C LEU A 136 -29.57 -13.04 5.54
#